data_AF-A0A3B8QT00-F1
#
_entry.id   AF-A0A3B8QT00-F1
#
_cell.length_a   1.000
_cell.length_b   1.000
_cell.length_c   1.000
_cell.angle_alpha   90.00
_cell.angle_beta   90.00
_cell.angle_gamma   90.00
#
_symmetry.space_group_name_H-M   'P 1'
#
loop_
_entity.id
_entity.type
_entity.pdbx_description
1 polymer ?
#
loop_
_entity_poly.entity_id
_entity_poly.type
_entity_poly.pdbx_seq_one_letter_code
_entity_poly.pdbx_strand_id
1 'polypeptide(L)'
;MKRLLYFVSAFTLSLSGFAQSNFVVTSSVANSVLHGSFDPAVYALGSTSSPRGISAAIYQDLNADSLKAYIVHLASFENRNTGSDTVSATRGIGAARRWVYQSFQRFSSQQNGRLIPSYFQFDQGICSMT
;
A
#
# COMPACT_ATOMS: atom_id res chain seq x y z
N MET A 1 -41.64 37.43 -14.03
CA MET A 1 -40.37 37.22 -14.77
C MET A 1 -39.11 37.18 -13.88
N LYS A 2 -39.19 36.90 -12.56
CA LYS A 2 -38.03 36.81 -11.65
C LYS A 2 -37.87 35.45 -10.94
N ARG A 3 -38.81 34.52 -11.14
CA ARG A 3 -38.79 33.17 -10.54
C ARG A 3 -38.18 32.09 -11.43
N LEU A 4 -37.96 32.40 -12.71
CA LEU A 4 -37.37 31.45 -13.66
C LEU A 4 -35.82 31.44 -13.61
N LEU A 5 -35.20 32.50 -13.07
CA LEU A 5 -33.75 32.65 -13.02
C LEU A 5 -33.07 31.87 -11.86
N TYR A 6 -33.83 31.39 -10.87
CA TYR A 6 -33.27 30.62 -9.75
C TYR A 6 -33.15 29.11 -10.02
N PHE A 7 -33.79 28.59 -11.08
CA PHE A 7 -33.66 27.19 -11.45
C PHE A 7 -32.44 26.91 -12.35
N VAL A 8 -31.83 27.96 -12.93
CA VAL A 8 -30.68 27.81 -13.85
C VAL A 8 -29.35 27.75 -13.08
N SER A 9 -29.29 28.21 -11.83
CA SER A 9 -28.06 28.19 -11.03
C SER A 9 -27.77 26.85 -10.33
N ALA A 10 -28.69 25.88 -10.42
CA ALA A 10 -28.50 24.54 -9.84
C ALA A 10 -27.96 23.50 -10.83
N PHE A 11 -27.54 23.91 -12.03
CA PHE A 11 -26.73 23.06 -12.89
C PHE A 11 -25.26 23.26 -12.49
N THR A 12 -24.92 22.80 -11.28
CA THR A 12 -23.52 22.62 -10.91
C THR A 12 -22.93 21.65 -11.92
N LEU A 13 -22.12 22.19 -12.83
CA LEU A 13 -21.29 21.46 -13.76
C LEU A 13 -20.45 20.49 -12.93
N SER A 14 -20.97 19.29 -12.75
CA SER A 14 -20.31 18.22 -12.01
C SER A 14 -19.23 17.73 -12.97
N LEU A 15 -18.05 18.36 -12.89
CA LEU A 15 -16.83 17.82 -13.46
C LEU A 15 -16.64 16.45 -12.83
N SER A 16 -17.17 15.44 -13.52
CA SER A 16 -16.95 14.04 -13.23
C SER A 16 -15.51 13.77 -13.62
N GLY A 17 -14.57 14.09 -12.74
CA GLY A 17 -13.22 13.58 -12.85
C GLY A 17 -13.33 12.06 -12.85
N PHE A 18 -12.79 11.41 -13.88
CA PHE A 18 -12.69 9.95 -13.89
C PHE A 18 -11.74 9.54 -12.77
N ALA A 19 -12.30 9.21 -11.60
CA ALA A 19 -11.55 8.53 -10.55
C ALA A 19 -11.34 7.08 -10.98
N GLN A 20 -10.13 6.55 -10.77
CA GLN A 20 -9.88 5.12 -10.95
C GLN A 20 -10.76 4.35 -9.98
N SER A 21 -11.62 3.48 -10.51
CA SER A 21 -12.59 2.68 -9.75
C SER A 21 -12.20 1.20 -9.66
N ASN A 22 -11.16 0.78 -10.39
CA ASN A 22 -10.73 -0.61 -10.52
C ASN A 22 -9.62 -0.99 -9.52
N PHE A 23 -9.58 -0.37 -8.34
CA PHE A 23 -8.60 -0.76 -7.34
C PHE A 23 -9.03 -2.02 -6.60
N VAL A 24 -8.08 -2.89 -6.29
CA VAL A 24 -8.27 -4.15 -5.57
C VAL A 24 -7.22 -4.27 -4.47
N VAL A 25 -7.69 -4.55 -3.26
CA VAL A 25 -6.84 -4.96 -2.13
C VAL A 25 -6.99 -6.48 -1.99
N THR A 26 -5.92 -7.22 -2.29
CA THR A 26 -5.98 -8.69 -2.39
C THR A 26 -6.24 -9.42 -1.06
N SER A 27 -5.89 -8.83 0.08
CA SER A 27 -6.17 -9.40 1.40
C SER A 27 -7.55 -8.96 1.87
N SER A 28 -8.43 -9.92 2.14
CA SER A 28 -9.76 -9.66 2.71
C SER A 28 -9.67 -8.95 4.06
N VAL A 29 -8.71 -9.35 4.91
CA VAL A 29 -8.47 -8.71 6.21
C VAL A 29 -8.04 -7.25 6.04
N ALA A 30 -7.08 -6.98 5.14
CA ALA A 30 -6.65 -5.62 4.87
C ALA A 30 -7.81 -4.77 4.31
N ASN A 31 -8.61 -5.34 3.41
CA ASN A 31 -9.78 -4.68 2.86
C ASN A 31 -10.78 -4.30 3.96
N SER A 32 -11.14 -5.24 4.85
CA SER A 32 -12.06 -4.96 5.97
C SER A 32 -11.53 -3.88 6.91
N VAL A 33 -10.23 -3.92 7.25
CA VAL A 33 -9.57 -2.89 8.08
C VAL A 33 -9.65 -1.52 7.42
N LEU A 34 -9.35 -1.42 6.12
CA LEU A 34 -9.43 -0.15 5.38
C LEU A 34 -10.86 0.42 5.31
N HIS A 35 -11.88 -0.44 5.38
CA HIS A 35 -13.29 -0.03 5.45
C HIS A 35 -13.76 0.27 6.88
N GLY A 36 -12.86 0.22 7.87
CA GLY A 36 -13.21 0.40 9.29
C GLY A 36 -13.99 -0.77 9.89
N SER A 37 -14.14 -1.88 9.16
CA SER A 37 -14.78 -3.10 9.63
C SER A 37 -13.75 -4.00 10.31
N PHE A 38 -13.30 -3.60 11.50
CA PHE A 38 -12.36 -4.37 12.31
C PHE A 38 -12.68 -4.23 13.79
N ASP A 39 -12.29 -5.23 14.59
CA ASP A 39 -12.41 -5.16 16.06
C ASP A 39 -11.24 -4.33 16.63
N PRO A 40 -11.50 -3.16 17.26
CA PRO A 40 -10.46 -2.35 17.86
C PRO A 40 -9.65 -3.06 18.94
N ALA A 41 -10.24 -4.04 19.64
CA ALA A 41 -9.55 -4.79 20.69
C ALA A 41 -8.37 -5.61 20.14
N VAL A 42 -8.46 -6.10 18.90
CA VAL A 42 -7.38 -6.85 18.22
C VAL A 42 -6.16 -5.98 17.97
N TYR A 43 -6.34 -4.67 17.79
CA TYR A 43 -5.26 -3.72 17.47
C TYR A 43 -4.86 -2.84 18.64
N ALA A 44 -5.48 -3.03 19.81
CA ALA A 44 -5.17 -2.28 21.01
C ALA A 44 -3.67 -2.33 21.32
N LEU A 45 -3.09 -1.17 21.59
CA LEU A 45 -1.73 -1.09 22.12
C LEU A 45 -1.78 -1.66 23.55
N GLY A 46 -0.93 -2.65 23.84
CA GLY A 46 -0.81 -3.23 25.18
C GLY A 46 -0.23 -2.22 26.18
N SER A 47 0.96 -2.49 26.71
CA SER A 47 1.67 -1.49 27.53
C SER A 47 1.99 -0.25 26.68
N THR A 48 1.48 0.91 27.09
CA THR A 48 1.74 2.19 26.43
C THR A 48 3.18 2.63 26.69
N SER A 49 4.11 2.15 25.87
CA SER A 49 5.44 2.72 25.78
C SER A 49 5.31 4.20 25.43
N SER A 50 5.94 5.08 26.22
CA SER A 50 5.96 6.51 25.92
C SER A 50 6.51 6.74 24.51
N PRO A 51 6.10 7.80 23.78
CA PRO A 51 6.61 8.09 22.44
C PRO A 51 8.15 8.10 22.37
N ARG A 52 8.82 8.53 23.44
CA ARG A 52 10.28 8.50 23.57
C ARG A 52 10.86 7.08 23.69
N GLY A 53 10.18 6.21 24.42
CA GLY A 53 10.58 4.80 24.54
C GLY A 53 10.48 4.06 23.20
N ILE A 54 9.41 4.33 22.43
CA ILE A 54 9.22 3.76 21.10
C ILE A 54 10.34 4.19 20.15
N SER A 55 10.62 5.49 20.08
CA SER A 55 11.67 5.99 19.19
C SER A 55 13.05 5.45 19.57
N ALA A 56 13.37 5.38 20.86
CA ALA A 56 14.62 4.78 21.34
C ALA A 56 14.75 3.30 20.94
N ALA A 57 13.68 2.50 21.09
CA ALA A 57 13.67 1.10 20.67
C ALA A 57 13.91 0.96 19.16
N ILE A 58 13.21 1.77 18.34
CA ILE A 58 13.41 1.79 16.88
C ILE A 58 14.88 2.07 16.53
N TYR A 59 15.52 3.05 17.19
CA TYR A 59 16.93 3.36 16.93
C TYR A 59 17.88 2.22 17.30
N GLN A 60 17.61 1.50 18.39
CA GLN A 60 18.44 0.36 18.82
C GLN A 60 18.30 -0.84 17.88
N ASP A 61 17.13 -1.03 17.28
CA ASP A 61 16.86 -2.13 16.36
C ASP A 61 17.40 -1.87 14.92
N LEU A 62 17.92 -0.67 14.64
CA LEU A 62 18.51 -0.36 13.33
C LEU A 62 19.80 -1.15 13.11
N ASN A 63 19.84 -1.89 12.00
CA ASN A 63 21.02 -2.63 11.57
C ASN A 63 21.40 -2.24 10.13
N ALA A 64 22.53 -1.54 9.99
CA ALA A 64 22.99 -1.03 8.71
C ALA A 64 23.25 -2.13 7.66
N ASP A 65 23.78 -3.27 8.08
CA ASP A 65 24.10 -4.39 7.18
C ASP A 65 22.83 -5.00 6.57
N SER A 66 21.79 -5.17 7.39
CA SER A 66 20.49 -5.70 6.95
C SER A 66 19.82 -4.73 5.98
N LEU A 67 19.85 -3.42 6.26
CA LEU A 67 19.33 -2.39 5.35
C LEU A 67 20.09 -2.39 4.02
N LYS A 68 21.43 -2.49 4.06
CA LYS A 68 22.26 -2.59 2.86
C LYS A 68 21.93 -3.84 2.05
N ALA A 69 21.74 -4.99 2.71
CA ALA A 69 21.36 -6.24 2.06
C ALA A 69 20.02 -6.12 1.33
N TYR A 70 19.02 -5.47 1.94
CA TYR A 70 17.73 -5.21 1.29
C TYR A 70 17.86 -4.30 0.06
N ILE A 71 18.66 -3.23 0.16
CA ILE A 71 18.92 -2.33 -0.97
C ILE A 71 19.59 -3.08 -2.12
N VAL A 72 20.62 -3.89 -1.84
CA VAL A 72 21.34 -4.67 -2.85
C VAL A 72 20.41 -5.68 -3.52
N HIS A 73 19.58 -6.39 -2.74
CA HIS A 73 18.62 -7.36 -3.29
C HIS A 73 17.54 -6.68 -4.14
N LEU A 74 17.00 -5.54 -3.69
CA LEU A 74 16.04 -4.78 -4.50
C LEU A 74 16.66 -4.25 -5.80
N ALA A 75 17.95 -3.87 -5.77
CA ALA A 75 18.67 -3.42 -6.94
C ALA A 75 18.95 -4.55 -7.94
N SER A 76 19.11 -5.80 -7.49
CA SER A 76 19.37 -6.94 -8.38
C SER A 76 18.19 -7.30 -9.30
N PHE A 77 16.99 -6.79 -9.04
CA PHE A 77 15.85 -6.93 -9.97
C PHE A 77 15.92 -5.98 -11.17
N GLU A 78 16.91 -5.09 -11.22
CA GLU A 78 17.16 -4.10 -12.28
C GLU A 78 16.00 -3.10 -12.47
N ASN A 79 15.38 -3.07 -13.65
CA ASN A 79 14.32 -2.13 -13.99
C ASN A 79 13.08 -2.40 -13.12
N ARG A 80 12.62 -1.40 -12.38
CA ARG A 80 11.44 -1.48 -11.51
C ARG A 80 10.47 -0.32 -11.76
N ASN A 81 10.47 0.20 -12.99
CA ASN A 81 9.50 1.22 -13.39
C ASN A 81 8.10 0.60 -13.56
N THR A 82 7.07 1.44 -13.61
CA THR A 82 5.66 1.01 -13.63
C THR A 82 5.31 0.12 -14.82
N GLY A 83 5.96 0.29 -15.98
CA GLY A 83 5.76 -0.52 -17.18
C GLY A 83 6.75 -1.68 -17.32
N SER A 84 7.46 -2.04 -16.25
CA SER A 84 8.44 -3.12 -16.28
C SER A 84 7.78 -4.50 -16.22
N ASP A 85 8.56 -5.54 -16.56
CA ASP A 85 8.12 -6.94 -16.56
C ASP A 85 7.53 -7.36 -15.20
N THR A 86 6.36 -8.00 -15.25
CA THR A 86 5.64 -8.51 -14.09
C THR A 86 5.72 -10.03 -13.96
N VAL A 87 6.13 -10.72 -15.03
CA VAL A 87 6.14 -12.19 -15.15
C VAL A 87 7.46 -12.77 -14.67
N SER A 88 8.61 -12.16 -15.03
CA SER A 88 9.92 -12.70 -14.66
C SER A 88 10.08 -12.91 -13.15
N ALA A 89 10.65 -14.05 -12.77
CA ALA A 89 10.93 -14.39 -11.38
C ALA A 89 12.14 -13.63 -10.80
N THR A 90 13.03 -13.12 -11.65
CA THR A 90 14.35 -12.57 -11.23
C THR A 90 14.59 -11.13 -11.67
N ARG A 91 13.73 -10.57 -12.53
CA ARG A 91 13.88 -9.22 -13.09
C ARG A 91 12.54 -8.49 -13.08
N GLY A 92 12.57 -7.17 -13.06
CA GLY A 92 11.38 -6.37 -13.26
C GLY A 92 10.68 -6.00 -11.95
N ILE A 93 9.64 -5.17 -12.08
CA ILE A 93 8.81 -4.76 -10.95
C ILE A 93 8.02 -5.94 -10.36
N GLY A 94 7.68 -6.96 -11.16
CA GLY A 94 6.98 -8.16 -10.66
C GLY A 94 7.79 -8.94 -9.64
N ALA A 95 9.05 -9.28 -9.98
CA ALA A 95 9.96 -9.99 -9.08
C ALA A 95 10.16 -9.22 -7.77
N ALA A 96 10.43 -7.92 -7.88
CA ALA A 96 10.63 -7.04 -6.73
C ALA A 96 9.39 -6.98 -5.82
N ARG A 97 8.18 -6.82 -6.38
CA ARG A 97 6.92 -6.79 -5.62
C ARG A 97 6.67 -8.09 -4.86
N ARG A 98 6.91 -9.24 -5.51
CA ARG A 98 6.79 -10.56 -4.86
C ARG A 98 7.76 -10.72 -3.69
N TRP A 99 9.01 -10.29 -3.88
CA TRP A 99 10.02 -10.34 -2.81
C TRP A 99 9.67 -9.43 -1.63
N VAL A 100 9.20 -8.19 -1.89
CA VAL A 100 8.74 -7.29 -0.82
C VAL A 100 7.55 -7.87 -0.08
N TYR A 101 6.57 -8.44 -0.80
CA TYR A 101 5.41 -9.08 -0.19
C TYR A 101 5.81 -10.22 0.75
N GLN A 102 6.71 -11.11 0.32
CA GLN A 102 7.25 -12.19 1.16
C GLN A 102 8.02 -11.65 2.37
N SER A 103 8.80 -10.58 2.19
CA SER A 103 9.52 -9.92 3.29
C SER A 103 8.55 -9.36 4.33
N PHE A 104 7.44 -8.75 3.92
CA PHE A 104 6.39 -8.26 4.81
C PHE A 104 5.65 -9.40 5.51
N GLN A 105 5.40 -10.53 4.84
CA GLN A 105 4.86 -11.72 5.49
C GLN A 105 5.79 -12.21 6.60
N ARG A 106 7.11 -12.25 6.35
CA ARG A 106 8.11 -12.60 7.37
C ARG A 106 8.15 -11.61 8.53
N PHE A 107 8.12 -10.31 8.26
CA PHE A 107 8.11 -9.30 9.33
C PHE A 107 6.83 -9.37 10.15
N SER A 108 5.70 -9.62 9.50
CA SER A 108 4.42 -9.83 10.18
C SER A 108 4.49 -11.01 11.15
N SER A 109 5.01 -12.16 10.71
CA SER A 109 5.12 -13.34 11.60
C SER A 109 6.08 -13.13 12.77
N GLN A 110 7.14 -12.33 12.59
CA GLN A 110 8.05 -11.92 13.67
C GLN A 110 7.42 -10.95 14.68
N GLN A 111 6.33 -10.26 14.30
CA GLN A 111 5.69 -9.19 15.07
C GLN A 111 4.21 -9.53 15.36
N ASN A 112 3.96 -10.77 15.78
CA ASN A 112 2.64 -11.27 16.23
C ASN A 112 1.51 -11.11 15.18
N GLY A 113 1.83 -11.06 13.89
CA GLY A 113 0.84 -10.96 12.83
C GLY A 113 0.18 -9.59 12.66
N ARG A 114 0.69 -8.52 13.32
CA ARG A 114 0.03 -7.20 13.32
C ARG A 114 0.11 -6.47 11.98
N LEU A 115 1.18 -6.71 11.22
CA LEU A 115 1.31 -6.20 9.85
C LEU A 115 0.47 -7.08 8.92
N ILE A 116 -0.40 -6.49 8.10
CA ILE A 116 -1.22 -7.22 7.13
C ILE A 116 -0.72 -6.92 5.71
N PRO A 117 0.09 -7.81 5.09
CA PRO A 117 0.56 -7.60 3.72
C PRO A 117 -0.59 -7.81 2.72
N SER A 118 -0.73 -6.88 1.78
CA SER A 118 -1.65 -7.00 0.65
C SER A 118 -1.04 -6.37 -0.59
N TYR A 119 -1.36 -6.90 -1.77
CA TYR A 119 -1.22 -6.12 -2.98
C TYR A 119 -2.35 -5.10 -3.07
N PHE A 120 -1.97 -3.89 -3.44
CA PHE A 120 -2.86 -2.90 -4.02
C PHE A 120 -2.68 -2.98 -5.53
N GLN A 121 -3.76 -3.29 -6.24
CA GLN A 121 -3.76 -3.54 -7.67
C GLN A 121 -4.78 -2.63 -8.33
N PHE A 122 -4.48 -2.19 -9.53
CA PHE A 122 -5.38 -1.50 -10.43
C PHE A 122 -4.83 -1.68 -11.84
N ASP A 123 -5.70 -1.67 -12.83
CA ASP A 123 -5.29 -1.73 -14.23
C ASP A 123 -5.00 -0.33 -14.73
N GLN A 124 -3.84 -0.18 -15.36
CA GLN A 124 -3.45 1.04 -16.04
C GLN A 124 -2.78 0.65 -17.35
N GLY A 125 -3.33 1.11 -18.46
CA GLY A 125 -2.67 0.98 -19.76
C GLY A 125 -1.37 1.78 -19.76
N ILE A 126 -0.23 1.11 -19.95
CA ILE A 126 1.08 1.74 -20.02
C ILE A 126 1.73 1.31 -21.33
N CYS A 127 2.06 2.27 -22.20
CA CYS A 127 2.71 2.01 -23.48
C CYS A 127 1.97 0.94 -24.32
N SER A 128 0.63 0.99 -24.34
CA SER A 128 -0.23 0.03 -25.02
C SER A 128 -0.15 -1.42 -24.50
N MET A 129 0.47 -1.65 -23.33
CA MET A 129 0.30 -2.87 -22.56
C MET A 129 -0.90 -2.68 -21.63
N THR A 130 -1.90 -3.54 -21.80
CA THR A 130 -3.09 -3.65 -20.95
C THR A 130 -2.84 -4.65 -19.83
#